data_AF-A0A7S3SA08-F1
#
_entry.id   AF-A0A7S3SA08-F1
#
_cell.length_a   1.000
_cell.length_b   1.000
_cell.length_c   1.000
_cell.angle_alpha   90.00
_cell.angle_beta   90.00
_cell.angle_gamma   90.00
#
_symmetry.space_group_name_H-M   'P 1'
#
loop_
_entity.id
_entity.type
_entity.pdbx_description
1 polymer ?
#
loop_
_entity_poly.entity_id
_entity_poly.type
_entity_poly.pdbx_seq_one_letter_code
_entity_poly.pdbx_strand_id
1 'polypeptide(L)'
;GGGGGGGGGGKMHCVAPSGGVLLLLVSDRPNQFLCHYLSSAMVHGLRPTLLGWDSGSWLGGGSPKPWTFHLGAKLVLPLHYLAACGYSNDTLVVFTDHDVLFQGGAAALREAYRAAAAASGSHLLFSTEHQPYPEEVGPLFPPAPGASPFRYLNSGMWAGPVGAVLELLQTLVGVRRGESLPALLDVYLNWERHTARASPTPRVYVDNDQTAYACLFVSQHLARACGVRGGSTRRPRVGGRARCVTCPHDGQRRCVRANGSPDCSAGGGRLLGVRLGLDYSLRLFENMFKAGAHRLEGGTLRHRSSGATPLAVHFNGPAKVVHDAGWRLPQWGGKPDMPRQLRDALCASLPAAERAAADARFASHVTFLDPTFRRVSGGIGHLNSTCLGVVAA
;
A
#
# COMPACT_ATOMS: atom_id res chain seq x y z
N GLY A 1 36.31 -4.43 -19.73
CA GLY A 1 36.83 -4.95 -18.46
C GLY A 1 35.76 -4.80 -17.41
N GLY A 2 35.16 -5.91 -16.99
CA GLY A 2 34.13 -5.93 -15.95
C GLY A 2 34.80 -5.90 -14.57
N GLY A 3 34.76 -4.74 -13.91
CA GLY A 3 35.12 -4.63 -12.51
C GLY A 3 34.09 -5.36 -11.66
N GLY A 4 34.36 -6.61 -11.34
CA GLY A 4 33.62 -7.37 -10.33
C GLY A 4 33.90 -6.77 -8.96
N GLY A 5 33.11 -5.76 -8.58
CA GLY A 5 33.11 -5.24 -7.22
C GLY A 5 32.72 -6.36 -6.26
N GLY A 6 33.65 -6.77 -5.40
CA GLY A 6 33.39 -7.71 -4.33
C GLY A 6 32.23 -7.22 -3.48
N GLY A 7 31.10 -7.92 -3.57
CA GLY A 7 29.89 -7.63 -2.82
C GLY A 7 30.11 -7.91 -1.35
N GLY A 8 30.65 -6.93 -0.61
CA GLY A 8 30.57 -6.93 0.83
C GLY A 8 29.10 -7.09 1.22
N GLY A 9 28.78 -8.20 1.90
CA GLY A 9 27.43 -8.54 2.35
C GLY A 9 26.94 -7.54 3.38
N GLY A 10 26.52 -6.36 2.91
CA GLY A 10 26.05 -5.28 3.76
C GLY A 10 24.83 -5.75 4.55
N LYS A 11 24.87 -5.53 5.86
CA LYS A 11 23.78 -5.87 6.76
C LYS A 11 22.51 -5.10 6.38
N MET A 12 21.37 -5.79 6.40
CA MET A 12 20.04 -5.19 6.24
C MET A 12 19.82 -4.06 7.26
N HIS A 13 19.20 -2.95 6.82
CA HIS A 13 18.90 -1.80 7.67
C HIS A 13 17.45 -1.82 8.17
N CYS A 14 17.26 -2.09 9.46
CA CYS A 14 15.96 -2.10 10.12
C CYS A 14 15.69 -0.77 10.83
N VAL A 15 14.54 -0.16 10.55
CA VAL A 15 14.15 1.16 11.07
C VAL A 15 13.31 0.98 12.33
N ALA A 16 13.66 1.67 13.40
CA ALA A 16 12.87 1.65 14.63
C ALA A 16 11.48 2.30 14.38
N PRO A 17 10.38 1.65 14.81
CA PRO A 17 9.04 2.24 14.73
C PRO A 17 8.97 3.60 15.47
N SER A 18 8.36 4.60 14.84
CA SER A 18 8.15 5.93 15.45
C SER A 18 6.82 5.96 16.18
N GLY A 19 6.82 6.22 17.49
CA GLY A 19 5.60 6.22 18.28
C GLY A 19 4.84 4.88 18.25
N GLY A 20 5.53 3.77 18.00
CA GLY A 20 4.94 2.43 17.82
C GLY A 20 4.32 2.18 16.43
N VAL A 21 4.58 3.06 15.46
CA VAL A 21 4.15 2.91 14.06
C VAL A 21 5.36 2.69 13.15
N LEU A 22 5.27 1.65 12.30
CA LEU A 22 6.17 1.44 11.18
C LEU A 22 5.42 1.80 9.89
N LEU A 23 5.79 2.93 9.29
CA LEU A 23 5.19 3.43 8.05
C LEU A 23 5.99 2.92 6.85
N LEU A 24 5.37 2.06 6.04
CA LEU A 24 5.99 1.43 4.88
C LEU A 24 5.35 1.93 3.57
N LEU A 25 6.19 2.11 2.56
CA LEU A 25 5.75 2.28 1.17
C LEU A 25 6.72 1.58 0.22
N VAL A 26 6.26 1.25 -0.98
CA VAL A 26 7.12 0.73 -2.05
C VAL A 26 7.18 1.77 -3.18
N SER A 27 8.40 2.11 -3.56
CA SER A 27 8.69 2.93 -4.74
C SER A 27 10.10 2.63 -5.21
N ASP A 28 10.33 2.57 -6.51
CA ASP A 28 11.67 2.36 -7.08
C ASP A 28 12.33 3.64 -7.60
N ARG A 29 11.56 4.74 -7.70
CA ARG A 29 11.98 5.98 -8.37
C ARG A 29 11.32 7.23 -7.76
N PRO A 30 11.90 8.43 -7.99
CA PRO A 30 11.26 9.68 -7.61
C PRO A 30 10.02 9.95 -8.48
N ASN A 31 8.99 10.55 -7.87
CA ASN A 31 7.86 11.14 -8.60
C ASN A 31 7.22 12.27 -7.77
N GLN A 32 6.37 13.08 -8.39
CA GLN A 32 5.74 14.24 -7.73
C GLN A 32 4.94 13.86 -6.48
N PHE A 33 4.19 12.76 -6.55
CA PHE A 33 3.35 12.28 -5.46
C PHE A 33 4.19 11.83 -4.28
N LEU A 34 5.31 11.15 -4.54
CA LEU A 34 6.25 10.74 -3.50
C LEU A 34 6.79 11.96 -2.73
N CYS A 35 7.04 13.10 -3.38
CA CYS A 35 7.43 14.29 -2.64
C CYS A 35 6.33 14.79 -1.72
N HIS A 36 5.10 14.91 -2.19
CA HIS A 36 3.99 15.36 -1.34
C HIS A 36 3.71 14.38 -0.19
N TYR A 37 3.85 13.08 -0.45
CA TYR A 37 3.82 12.02 0.56
C TYR A 37 4.86 12.27 1.65
N LEU A 38 6.13 12.43 1.28
CA LEU A 38 7.22 12.59 2.24
C LEU A 38 7.06 13.90 3.03
N SER A 39 6.71 15.00 2.37
CA SER A 39 6.53 16.29 3.03
C SER A 39 5.37 16.26 4.02
N SER A 40 4.20 15.71 3.64
CA SER A 40 3.06 15.58 4.56
C SER A 40 3.38 14.64 5.74
N ALA A 41 4.09 13.54 5.49
CA ALA A 41 4.52 12.64 6.56
C ALA A 41 5.43 13.35 7.58
N MET A 42 6.42 14.12 7.10
CA MET A 42 7.37 14.84 7.96
C MET A 42 6.71 15.94 8.80
N VAL A 43 5.78 16.71 8.23
CA VAL A 43 5.02 17.73 8.97
C VAL A 43 4.28 17.13 10.16
N HIS A 44 3.88 15.86 10.05
CA HIS A 44 3.23 15.11 11.12
C HIS A 44 4.16 14.23 11.96
N GLY A 45 5.48 14.42 11.85
CA GLY A 45 6.49 13.68 12.62
C GLY A 45 6.54 12.17 12.32
N LEU A 46 6.00 11.75 11.16
CA LEU A 46 6.07 10.37 10.70
C LEU A 46 7.47 10.07 10.13
N ARG A 47 7.84 8.79 10.17
CA ARG A 47 9.15 8.30 9.69
C ARG A 47 8.93 7.24 8.60
N PRO A 48 8.65 7.65 7.35
CA PRO A 48 8.39 6.71 6.27
C PRO A 48 9.64 5.90 5.92
N THR A 49 9.46 4.60 5.70
CA THR A 49 10.46 3.66 5.21
C THR A 49 10.07 3.19 3.82
N LEU A 50 10.81 3.69 2.83
CA LEU A 50 10.60 3.40 1.43
C LEU A 50 11.42 2.18 1.03
N LEU A 51 10.73 1.15 0.54
CA LEU A 51 11.32 -0.12 0.12
C LEU A 51 11.46 -0.18 -1.40
N GLY A 52 12.60 -0.69 -1.86
CA GLY A 52 12.81 -1.01 -3.27
C GLY A 52 13.41 0.12 -4.12
N TRP A 53 14.04 1.12 -3.50
CA TRP A 53 14.65 2.26 -4.19
C TRP A 53 15.78 1.83 -5.14
N ASP A 54 15.58 1.97 -6.44
CA ASP A 54 16.48 1.41 -7.45
C ASP A 54 16.98 2.50 -8.40
N SER A 55 17.85 3.38 -7.88
CA SER A 55 18.45 4.47 -8.66
C SER A 55 19.17 4.00 -9.91
N GLY A 56 19.75 2.79 -9.89
CA GLY A 56 20.43 2.22 -11.06
C GLY A 56 19.48 2.01 -12.23
N SER A 57 18.31 1.41 -11.97
CA SER A 57 17.34 1.09 -13.03
C SER A 57 16.78 2.31 -13.75
N TRP A 58 16.58 3.45 -13.07
CA TRP A 58 15.95 4.64 -13.69
C TRP A 58 16.93 5.76 -14.07
N LEU A 59 18.14 5.82 -13.49
CA LEU A 59 19.19 6.76 -13.93
C LEU A 59 20.11 6.17 -15.01
N GLY A 60 20.32 4.86 -15.01
CA GLY A 60 21.37 4.20 -15.80
C GLY A 60 21.02 3.93 -17.28
N GLY A 61 19.90 4.45 -17.79
CA GLY A 61 19.43 4.13 -19.14
C GLY A 61 18.99 2.68 -19.34
N GLY A 62 18.86 1.92 -18.24
CA GLY A 62 18.33 0.56 -18.25
C GLY A 62 16.86 0.52 -18.62
N SER A 63 16.37 -0.67 -18.98
CA SER A 63 14.94 -0.84 -19.21
C SER A 63 14.20 -0.65 -17.88
N PRO A 64 13.13 0.15 -17.83
CA PRO A 64 12.35 0.28 -16.61
C PRO A 64 11.75 -1.09 -16.26
N LYS A 65 11.78 -1.43 -14.97
CA LYS A 65 11.13 -2.64 -14.46
C LYS A 65 9.64 -2.65 -14.87
N PRO A 66 9.12 -3.74 -15.45
CA PRO A 66 7.73 -3.83 -15.90
C PRO A 66 6.77 -3.51 -14.76
N TRP A 67 5.67 -2.82 -15.06
CA TRP A 67 4.69 -2.38 -14.06
C TRP A 67 4.19 -3.53 -13.16
N THR A 68 4.04 -4.73 -13.70
CA THR A 68 3.55 -5.89 -12.95
C THR A 68 4.48 -6.29 -11.78
N PHE A 69 5.80 -6.11 -11.95
CA PHE A 69 6.76 -6.33 -10.87
C PHE A 69 6.61 -5.31 -9.74
N HIS A 70 6.13 -4.09 -10.02
CA HIS A 70 5.85 -3.11 -8.96
C HIS A 70 4.69 -3.57 -8.09
N LEU A 71 3.64 -4.16 -8.68
CA LEU A 71 2.49 -4.67 -7.93
C LEU A 71 2.91 -5.81 -7.00
N GLY A 72 3.70 -6.77 -7.50
CA GLY A 72 4.23 -7.86 -6.67
C GLY A 72 5.24 -7.39 -5.61
N ALA A 73 6.02 -6.35 -5.90
CA ALA A 73 6.96 -5.77 -4.93
C ALA A 73 6.26 -5.21 -3.69
N LYS A 74 5.03 -4.70 -3.83
CA LYS A 74 4.18 -4.26 -2.70
C LYS A 74 3.80 -5.39 -1.74
N LEU A 75 3.92 -6.65 -2.17
CA LEU A 75 3.68 -7.83 -1.34
C LEU A 75 5.00 -8.40 -0.81
N VAL A 76 5.98 -8.58 -1.71
CA VAL A 76 7.21 -9.31 -1.40
C VAL A 76 8.19 -8.48 -0.56
N LEU A 77 8.37 -7.18 -0.88
CA LEU A 77 9.36 -6.36 -0.16
C LEU A 77 8.95 -6.10 1.30
N PRO A 78 7.69 -5.70 1.62
CA PRO A 78 7.29 -5.57 3.01
C PRO A 78 7.38 -6.89 3.77
N LEU A 79 7.03 -8.02 3.16
CA LEU A 79 7.14 -9.33 3.80
C LEU A 79 8.59 -9.65 4.18
N HIS A 80 9.51 -9.53 3.23
CA HIS A 80 10.93 -9.82 3.49
C HIS A 80 11.50 -8.88 4.54
N TYR A 81 11.19 -7.60 4.43
CA TYR A 81 11.63 -6.59 5.39
C TYR A 81 11.15 -6.89 6.82
N LEU A 82 9.85 -7.11 7.00
CA LEU A 82 9.25 -7.37 8.31
C LEU A 82 9.77 -8.68 8.92
N ALA A 83 9.90 -9.74 8.12
CA ALA A 83 10.38 -11.04 8.58
C ALA A 83 11.85 -10.99 9.04
N ALA A 84 12.70 -10.26 8.32
CA ALA A 84 14.12 -10.17 8.64
C ALA A 84 14.43 -9.20 9.79
N CYS A 85 13.62 -8.16 9.98
CA CYS A 85 13.84 -7.17 11.04
C CYS A 85 13.32 -7.56 12.43
N GLY A 86 12.44 -8.58 12.53
CA GLY A 86 12.05 -9.14 13.82
C GLY A 86 11.31 -8.17 14.74
N TYR A 87 10.47 -7.29 14.19
CA TYR A 87 9.69 -6.33 14.99
C TYR A 87 8.72 -7.02 15.96
N SER A 88 8.41 -6.36 17.08
CA SER A 88 7.38 -6.84 18.01
C SER A 88 6.03 -6.98 17.29
N ASN A 89 5.30 -8.06 17.61
CA ASN A 89 3.98 -8.36 17.06
C ASN A 89 2.99 -7.19 17.23
N ASP A 90 3.11 -6.40 18.29
CA ASP A 90 2.22 -5.28 18.59
C ASP A 90 2.57 -3.98 17.87
N THR A 91 3.69 -3.94 17.13
CA THR A 91 4.04 -2.79 16.30
C THR A 91 2.97 -2.60 15.24
N LEU A 92 2.40 -1.40 15.14
CA LEU A 92 1.43 -1.08 14.10
C LEU A 92 2.17 -0.83 12.79
N VAL A 93 1.97 -1.68 11.79
CA VAL A 93 2.39 -1.40 10.43
C VAL A 93 1.29 -0.62 9.73
N VAL A 94 1.66 0.48 9.08
CA VAL A 94 0.81 1.21 8.15
C VAL A 94 1.50 1.15 6.79
N PHE A 95 0.84 0.56 5.81
CA PHE A 95 1.31 0.55 4.43
C PHE A 95 0.50 1.52 3.61
N THR A 96 1.17 2.22 2.71
CA THR A 96 0.57 3.22 1.82
C THR A 96 1.27 3.23 0.46
N ASP A 97 0.53 3.49 -0.60
CA ASP A 97 1.08 3.90 -1.88
C ASP A 97 1.74 5.30 -1.79
N HIS A 98 2.55 5.65 -2.79
CA HIS A 98 3.33 6.91 -2.79
C HIS A 98 2.51 8.16 -3.08
N ASP A 99 1.21 8.02 -3.37
CA ASP A 99 0.21 9.03 -3.68
C ASP A 99 -0.78 9.24 -2.54
N VAL A 100 -0.27 9.10 -1.32
CA VAL A 100 -0.99 9.35 -0.06
C VAL A 100 -0.49 10.62 0.59
N LEU A 101 -1.41 11.42 1.14
CA LEU A 101 -1.10 12.56 2.01
C LEU A 101 -1.55 12.28 3.44
N PHE A 102 -0.73 12.69 4.41
CA PHE A 102 -1.05 12.56 5.82
C PHE A 102 -1.64 13.84 6.40
N GLN A 103 -2.59 13.66 7.32
CA GLN A 103 -3.24 14.74 8.09
C GLN A 103 -3.05 14.58 9.61
N GLY A 104 -2.23 13.60 10.03
CA GLY A 104 -1.93 13.38 11.44
C GLY A 104 -0.75 12.42 11.65
N GLY A 105 -0.21 12.46 12.88
CA GLY A 105 0.98 11.72 13.27
C GLY A 105 0.72 10.31 13.80
N ALA A 106 1.79 9.66 14.28
CA ALA A 106 1.77 8.26 14.70
C ALA A 106 0.75 7.95 15.81
N ALA A 107 0.60 8.87 16.79
CA ALA A 107 -0.37 8.69 17.87
C ALA A 107 -1.82 8.66 17.34
N ALA A 108 -2.18 9.61 16.47
CA ALA A 108 -3.50 9.67 15.84
C ALA A 108 -3.77 8.43 14.99
N LEU A 109 -2.79 7.98 14.19
CA LEU A 109 -2.92 6.77 13.38
C LEU A 109 -3.21 5.54 14.25
N ARG A 110 -2.51 5.38 15.38
CA ARG A 110 -2.74 4.27 16.32
C ARG A 110 -4.11 4.33 16.95
N GLU A 111 -4.55 5.52 17.37
CA GLU A 111 -5.87 5.71 17.97
C GLU A 111 -6.99 5.40 16.98
N ALA A 112 -6.93 5.98 15.78
CA ALA A 112 -7.91 5.73 14.72
C ALA A 112 -7.95 4.26 14.30
N TYR A 113 -6.79 3.61 14.15
CA TYR A 113 -6.70 2.18 13.89
C TYR A 113 -7.35 1.37 15.01
N ARG A 114 -7.03 1.62 16.28
CA ARG A 114 -7.61 0.90 17.43
C ARG A 114 -9.13 1.03 17.46
N ALA A 115 -9.65 2.25 17.25
CA ALA A 115 -11.09 2.50 17.23
C ALA A 115 -11.79 1.73 16.09
N ALA A 116 -11.26 1.80 14.86
CA ALA A 116 -11.84 1.11 13.71
C ALA A 116 -11.69 -0.42 13.79
N ALA A 117 -10.58 -0.91 14.34
CA ALA A 117 -10.31 -2.33 14.54
C ALA A 117 -11.27 -2.91 15.59
N ALA A 118 -11.46 -2.20 16.71
CA ALA A 118 -12.42 -2.57 17.75
C ALA A 118 -13.86 -2.58 17.22
N ALA A 119 -14.27 -1.54 16.48
CA ALA A 119 -15.63 -1.43 15.94
C ALA A 119 -15.98 -2.55 14.95
N SER A 120 -15.01 -3.01 14.16
CA SER A 120 -15.19 -4.11 13.19
C SER A 120 -14.83 -5.49 13.75
N GLY A 121 -14.24 -5.56 14.95
CA GLY A 121 -13.62 -6.75 15.51
C GLY A 121 -12.49 -7.32 14.65
N SER A 122 -11.83 -6.48 13.84
CA SER A 122 -10.79 -6.88 12.87
C SER A 122 -9.40 -6.68 13.44
N HIS A 123 -8.44 -7.45 12.93
CA HIS A 123 -7.02 -7.29 13.27
C HIS A 123 -6.28 -6.45 12.22
N LEU A 124 -6.72 -6.49 10.96
CA LEU A 124 -6.11 -5.74 9.88
C LEU A 124 -7.20 -5.01 9.10
N LEU A 125 -6.99 -3.72 8.85
CA LEU A 125 -7.93 -2.86 8.16
C LEU A 125 -7.36 -2.43 6.82
N PHE A 126 -8.15 -2.59 5.76
CA PHE A 126 -7.90 -1.98 4.46
C PHE A 126 -8.73 -0.71 4.32
N SER A 127 -8.24 0.22 3.50
CA SER A 127 -9.06 1.35 3.08
C SER A 127 -10.22 0.88 2.17
N THR A 128 -11.30 1.67 2.16
CA THR A 128 -12.49 1.38 1.34
C THR A 128 -12.62 2.30 0.15
N GLU A 129 -13.19 1.81 -0.93
CA GLU A 129 -13.54 2.60 -2.11
C GLU A 129 -14.97 2.33 -2.60
N HIS A 130 -15.45 3.23 -3.47
CA HIS A 130 -16.81 3.20 -4.02
C HIS A 130 -16.98 2.15 -5.12
N GLN A 131 -15.94 1.83 -5.89
CA GLN A 131 -16.04 0.90 -7.02
C GLN A 131 -15.27 -0.39 -6.75
N PRO A 132 -15.78 -1.55 -7.19
CA PRO A 132 -15.01 -2.77 -7.09
C PRO A 132 -13.89 -2.73 -8.11
N TYR A 133 -12.66 -3.01 -7.68
CA TYR A 133 -11.57 -3.33 -8.57
C TYR A 133 -10.85 -4.60 -8.10
N PRO A 134 -10.79 -5.66 -8.92
CA PRO A 134 -11.43 -5.77 -10.24
C PRO A 134 -12.95 -5.97 -10.11
N GLU A 135 -13.72 -5.60 -11.14
CA GLU A 135 -15.19 -5.53 -11.07
C GLU A 135 -15.85 -6.89 -10.77
N GLU A 136 -15.24 -7.98 -11.24
CA GLU A 136 -15.77 -9.33 -11.11
C GLU A 136 -15.86 -9.80 -9.65
N VAL A 137 -14.99 -9.28 -8.77
CA VAL A 137 -15.00 -9.59 -7.34
C VAL A 137 -16.10 -8.83 -6.60
N GLY A 138 -16.59 -7.71 -7.15
CA GLY A 138 -17.59 -6.84 -6.53
C GLY A 138 -18.84 -7.55 -5.97
N PRO A 139 -19.48 -8.47 -6.73
CA PRO A 139 -20.63 -9.22 -6.24
C PRO A 139 -20.35 -10.09 -5.01
N LEU A 140 -19.09 -10.45 -4.74
CA LEU A 140 -18.68 -11.31 -3.62
C LEU A 140 -18.46 -10.53 -2.31
N PHE A 141 -18.37 -9.20 -2.36
CA PHE A 141 -18.20 -8.40 -1.14
C PHE A 141 -19.46 -8.46 -0.27
N PRO A 142 -19.32 -8.44 1.07
CA PRO A 142 -20.46 -8.18 1.94
C PRO A 142 -21.12 -6.82 1.63
N PRO A 143 -22.39 -6.63 2.01
CA PRO A 143 -22.95 -5.30 2.13
C PRO A 143 -22.09 -4.44 3.07
N ALA A 144 -21.93 -3.15 2.75
CA ALA A 144 -21.29 -2.21 3.67
C ALA A 144 -22.18 -2.05 4.93
N PRO A 145 -21.59 -1.83 6.12
CA PRO A 145 -22.35 -1.52 7.31
C PRO A 145 -23.04 -0.16 7.16
N GLY A 146 -24.30 -0.10 7.61
CA GLY A 146 -25.14 1.08 7.41
C GLY A 146 -25.40 1.37 5.93
N ALA A 147 -25.73 2.63 5.61
CA ALA A 147 -25.90 3.09 4.24
C ALA A 147 -24.58 3.65 3.65
N SER A 148 -23.42 3.11 4.05
CA SER A 148 -22.12 3.58 3.54
C SER A 148 -22.02 3.36 2.02
N PRO A 149 -21.67 4.39 1.23
CA PRO A 149 -21.44 4.23 -0.20
C PRO A 149 -20.10 3.53 -0.50
N PHE A 150 -19.19 3.51 0.46
CA PHE A 150 -17.91 2.81 0.36
C PHE A 150 -18.12 1.35 0.78
N ARG A 151 -17.85 0.42 -0.13
CA ARG A 151 -18.10 -1.02 0.07
C ARG A 151 -16.88 -1.90 -0.19
N TYR A 152 -16.03 -1.50 -1.12
CA TYR A 152 -15.01 -2.38 -1.69
C TYR A 152 -13.63 -2.08 -1.10
N LEU A 153 -12.74 -3.07 -1.15
CA LEU A 153 -11.36 -2.95 -0.68
C LEU A 153 -10.52 -2.17 -1.69
N ASN A 154 -9.69 -1.24 -1.20
CA ASN A 154 -8.58 -0.66 -1.93
C ASN A 154 -7.24 -1.13 -1.31
N SER A 155 -6.27 -1.56 -2.13
CA SER A 155 -5.00 -2.10 -1.62
C SER A 155 -3.92 -1.04 -1.36
N GLY A 156 -4.14 0.20 -1.80
CA GLY A 156 -3.16 1.26 -1.68
C GLY A 156 -2.96 1.74 -0.24
N MET A 157 -3.84 1.37 0.71
CA MET A 157 -3.60 1.60 2.13
C MET A 157 -4.16 0.48 3.00
N TRP A 158 -3.37 0.05 3.99
CA TRP A 158 -3.82 -0.86 5.04
C TRP A 158 -3.00 -0.70 6.32
N ALA A 159 -3.57 -1.14 7.44
CA ALA A 159 -2.92 -1.10 8.74
C ALA A 159 -3.25 -2.33 9.60
N GLY A 160 -2.26 -2.80 10.35
CA GLY A 160 -2.40 -3.90 11.30
C GLY A 160 -1.13 -4.21 12.09
N PRO A 161 -1.21 -4.99 13.17
CA PRO A 161 -0.05 -5.42 13.94
C PRO A 161 0.86 -6.28 13.06
N VAL A 162 2.18 -6.20 13.27
CA VAL A 162 3.19 -6.94 12.48
C VAL A 162 2.84 -8.41 12.32
N GLY A 163 2.40 -9.09 13.39
CA GLY A 163 2.03 -10.50 13.32
C GLY A 163 0.89 -10.78 12.33
N ALA A 164 -0.13 -9.92 12.30
CA ALA A 164 -1.25 -10.02 11.36
C ALA A 164 -0.83 -9.75 9.92
N VAL A 165 0.04 -8.76 9.73
CA VAL A 165 0.59 -8.38 8.42
C VAL A 165 1.47 -9.47 7.85
N LEU A 166 2.33 -10.10 8.66
CA LEU A 166 3.14 -11.24 8.24
C LEU A 166 2.27 -12.40 7.78
N GLU A 167 1.24 -12.77 8.54
CA GLU A 167 0.31 -13.83 8.14
C GLU A 167 -0.42 -13.51 6.83
N LEU A 168 -0.90 -12.27 6.68
CA LEU A 168 -1.54 -11.78 5.46
C LEU A 168 -0.60 -11.92 4.25
N LEU A 169 0.60 -11.33 4.34
CA LEU A 169 1.53 -11.27 3.22
C LEU A 169 2.08 -12.66 2.87
N GLN A 170 2.43 -13.50 3.85
CA GLN A 170 2.86 -14.89 3.61
C GLN A 170 1.82 -15.70 2.84
N THR A 171 0.53 -15.43 3.07
CA THR A 171 -0.57 -16.09 2.37
C THR A 171 -0.66 -15.59 0.92
N LEU A 172 -0.58 -14.28 0.71
CA LEU A 172 -0.67 -13.68 -0.62
C LEU A 172 0.50 -14.06 -1.52
N VAL A 173 1.74 -13.97 -1.01
CA VAL A 173 2.94 -14.32 -1.80
C VAL A 173 3.08 -15.81 -2.05
N GLY A 174 2.35 -16.65 -1.31
CA GLY A 174 2.37 -18.10 -1.48
C GLY A 174 3.42 -18.86 -0.69
N VAL A 175 4.08 -18.24 0.29
CA VAL A 175 5.02 -18.93 1.19
C VAL A 175 4.32 -20.09 1.90
N ARG A 176 3.05 -19.92 2.28
CA ARG A 176 2.23 -21.00 2.86
C ARG A 176 1.88 -22.14 1.89
N ARG A 177 2.14 -21.96 0.59
CA ARG A 177 1.98 -22.96 -0.49
C ARG A 177 3.34 -23.54 -0.94
N GLY A 178 4.43 -23.20 -0.26
CA GLY A 178 5.78 -23.69 -0.57
C GLY A 178 6.63 -22.73 -1.40
N GLU A 179 6.15 -21.53 -1.75
CA GLU A 179 6.98 -20.52 -2.41
C GLU A 179 8.15 -20.11 -1.48
N SER A 180 9.35 -20.00 -2.06
CA SER A 180 10.53 -19.57 -1.33
C SER A 180 10.66 -18.05 -1.40
N LEU A 181 10.57 -17.36 -0.26
CA LEU A 181 10.73 -15.91 -0.21
C LEU A 181 12.10 -15.44 -0.76
N PRO A 182 13.24 -16.11 -0.47
CA PRO A 182 14.50 -15.84 -1.16
C PRO A 182 14.42 -15.99 -2.69
N ALA A 183 13.71 -16.99 -3.21
CA ALA A 183 13.55 -17.18 -4.66
C ALA A 183 12.70 -16.08 -5.31
N LEU A 184 11.61 -15.66 -4.65
CA LEU A 184 10.80 -14.53 -5.11
C LEU A 184 11.64 -13.24 -5.15
N LEU A 185 12.44 -13.00 -4.11
CA LEU A 185 13.33 -11.84 -4.07
C LEU A 185 14.40 -11.91 -5.16
N ASP A 186 14.98 -13.08 -5.43
CA ASP A 186 15.90 -13.26 -6.56
C ASP A 186 15.26 -12.87 -7.89
N VAL A 187 14.01 -13.28 -8.13
CA VAL A 187 13.26 -12.90 -9.33
C VAL A 187 13.09 -11.38 -9.42
N TYR A 188 12.76 -10.71 -8.32
CA TYR A 188 12.63 -9.25 -8.29
C TYR A 188 13.96 -8.51 -8.54
N LEU A 189 15.05 -9.01 -7.95
CA LEU A 189 16.38 -8.42 -8.07
C LEU A 189 16.99 -8.65 -9.45
N ASN A 190 16.70 -9.80 -10.07
CA ASN A 190 17.29 -10.23 -11.33
C ASN A 190 16.25 -10.27 -12.47
N TRP A 191 15.23 -9.40 -12.43
CA TRP A 191 14.07 -9.46 -13.32
C TRP A 191 14.43 -9.46 -14.82
N GLU A 192 15.45 -8.70 -15.23
CA GLU A 192 15.93 -8.65 -16.62
C GLU A 192 16.43 -10.02 -17.08
N ARG A 193 17.20 -10.69 -16.23
CA ARG A 193 17.73 -12.04 -16.49
C ARG A 193 16.61 -13.06 -16.61
N HIS A 194 15.63 -13.01 -15.71
CA HIS A 194 14.47 -13.91 -15.73
C HIS A 194 13.60 -13.69 -16.98
N THR A 195 13.42 -12.43 -17.37
CA THR A 195 12.68 -12.06 -18.59
C THR A 195 13.42 -12.53 -19.85
N ALA A 196 14.72 -12.27 -19.94
CA ALA A 196 15.55 -12.65 -21.09
C ALA A 196 15.63 -14.17 -21.29
N ARG A 197 15.52 -14.95 -20.22
CA ARG A 197 15.54 -16.42 -20.25
C ARG A 197 14.16 -17.04 -20.47
N ALA A 198 13.12 -16.24 -20.69
CA ALA A 198 11.72 -16.69 -20.74
C ALA A 198 11.36 -17.60 -19.54
N SER A 199 11.94 -17.33 -18.36
CA SER A 199 11.61 -18.06 -17.14
C SER A 199 10.19 -17.69 -16.70
N PRO A 200 9.35 -18.64 -16.26
CA PRO A 200 8.01 -18.32 -15.79
C PRO A 200 8.05 -17.29 -14.66
N THR A 201 7.42 -16.13 -14.87
CA THR A 201 7.30 -15.12 -13.83
C THR A 201 6.36 -15.62 -12.73
N PRO A 202 6.79 -15.66 -11.45
CA PRO A 202 5.92 -16.05 -10.35
C PRO A 202 4.65 -15.21 -10.32
N ARG A 203 3.52 -15.85 -10.00
CA ARG A 203 2.20 -15.23 -10.03
C ARG A 203 2.09 -13.93 -9.24
N VAL A 204 2.80 -13.84 -8.12
CA VAL A 204 2.83 -12.62 -7.27
C VAL A 204 3.29 -11.37 -8.04
N TYR A 205 4.10 -11.52 -9.10
CA TYR A 205 4.59 -10.42 -9.94
C TYR A 205 3.81 -10.25 -11.26
N VAL A 206 2.74 -11.03 -11.47
CA VAL A 206 1.88 -10.97 -12.66
C VAL A 206 0.47 -10.53 -12.27
N ASP A 207 -0.03 -11.08 -11.15
CA ASP A 207 -1.34 -10.78 -10.62
C ASP A 207 -1.37 -9.35 -10.04
N ASN A 208 -2.50 -8.66 -10.23
CA ASN A 208 -2.73 -7.36 -9.62
C ASN A 208 -2.87 -7.50 -8.09
N ASP A 209 -2.16 -6.66 -7.33
CA ASP A 209 -2.11 -6.71 -5.87
C ASP A 209 -3.51 -6.50 -5.26
N GLN A 210 -4.28 -5.54 -5.76
CA GLN A 210 -5.66 -5.29 -5.32
C GLN A 210 -6.55 -6.51 -5.52
N THR A 211 -6.41 -7.19 -6.66
CA THR A 211 -7.12 -8.45 -6.93
C THR A 211 -6.77 -9.51 -5.89
N ALA A 212 -5.49 -9.65 -5.55
CA ALA A 212 -5.03 -10.61 -4.56
C ALA A 212 -5.61 -10.32 -3.16
N TYR A 213 -5.55 -9.06 -2.70
CA TYR A 213 -6.13 -8.62 -1.43
C TYR A 213 -7.65 -8.78 -1.39
N ALA A 214 -8.37 -8.29 -2.42
CA ALA A 214 -9.82 -8.37 -2.49
C ALA A 214 -10.30 -9.83 -2.48
N CYS A 215 -9.66 -10.70 -3.25
CA CYS A 215 -9.96 -12.12 -3.28
C CYS A 215 -9.75 -12.81 -1.93
N LEU A 216 -8.67 -12.47 -1.22
CA LEU A 216 -8.41 -13.02 0.11
C LEU A 216 -9.44 -12.51 1.12
N PHE A 217 -9.77 -11.22 1.09
CA PHE A 217 -10.82 -10.62 1.94
C PHE A 217 -12.17 -11.31 1.75
N VAL A 218 -12.67 -11.42 0.51
CA VAL A 218 -13.96 -12.09 0.27
C VAL A 218 -13.90 -13.57 0.63
N SER A 219 -12.77 -14.25 0.40
CA SER A 219 -12.60 -15.65 0.81
C SER A 219 -12.75 -15.83 2.33
N GLN A 220 -12.11 -14.97 3.13
CA GLN A 220 -12.25 -14.98 4.59
C GLN A 220 -13.70 -14.71 5.00
N HIS A 221 -14.36 -13.74 4.36
CA HIS A 221 -15.73 -13.37 4.68
C HIS A 221 -16.72 -14.52 4.40
N LEU A 222 -16.67 -15.08 3.18
CA LEU A 222 -17.54 -16.18 2.76
C LEU A 222 -17.33 -17.43 3.63
N ALA A 223 -16.09 -17.81 3.91
CA ALA A 223 -15.80 -18.98 4.73
C ALA A 223 -16.29 -18.82 6.18
N ARG A 224 -16.22 -17.61 6.77
CA ARG A 224 -16.81 -17.33 8.08
C ARG A 224 -18.34 -17.42 8.05
N ALA A 225 -18.98 -16.83 7.04
CA ALA A 225 -20.43 -16.90 6.88
C ALA A 225 -20.94 -18.36 6.72
N CYS A 226 -20.13 -19.22 6.10
CA CYS A 226 -20.40 -20.65 5.98
C CYS A 226 -20.13 -21.43 7.28
N GLY A 227 -19.05 -21.11 8.00
CA GLY A 227 -18.68 -21.77 9.27
C GLY A 227 -19.68 -21.52 10.41
N VAL A 228 -20.32 -20.34 10.45
CA VAL A 228 -21.41 -20.03 11.40
C VAL A 228 -22.63 -20.96 11.19
N ARG A 229 -22.78 -21.56 10.00
CA ARG A 229 -23.91 -22.45 9.66
C ARG A 229 -23.57 -23.94 9.79
N GLY A 230 -22.56 -24.31 10.58
CA GLY A 230 -22.10 -25.70 10.80
C GLY A 230 -23.14 -26.70 11.35
N GLY A 231 -24.42 -26.33 11.47
CA GLY A 231 -25.52 -27.28 11.62
C GLY A 231 -25.99 -27.75 10.26
N SER A 232 -25.98 -29.06 10.04
CA SER A 232 -26.53 -29.78 8.88
C SER A 232 -27.88 -29.23 8.40
N THR A 233 -27.88 -28.18 7.56
CA THR A 233 -29.10 -27.70 6.91
C THR A 233 -29.06 -28.11 5.44
N ARG A 234 -29.93 -29.06 5.12
CA ARG A 234 -30.34 -29.48 3.77
C ARG A 234 -30.16 -28.36 2.74
N ARG A 235 -29.42 -28.65 1.66
CA ARG A 235 -29.21 -27.74 0.53
C ARG A 235 -30.55 -27.35 -0.09
N PRO A 236 -31.02 -26.10 0.01
CA PRO A 236 -32.13 -25.66 -0.83
C PRO A 236 -31.66 -25.62 -2.29
N ARG A 237 -32.37 -26.33 -3.17
CA ARG A 237 -32.21 -26.23 -4.64
C ARG A 237 -32.74 -24.86 -5.07
N VAL A 238 -31.93 -23.82 -4.96
CA VAL A 238 -32.26 -22.49 -5.50
C VAL A 238 -31.71 -22.41 -6.92
N GLY A 239 -32.59 -22.41 -7.92
CA GLY A 239 -32.27 -22.44 -9.35
C GLY A 239 -31.70 -21.14 -9.95
N GLY A 240 -30.92 -20.37 -9.20
CA GLY A 240 -30.26 -19.15 -9.70
C GLY A 240 -28.83 -19.41 -10.16
N ARG A 241 -28.39 -18.80 -11.27
CA ARG A 241 -26.98 -18.83 -11.70
C ARG A 241 -26.12 -18.15 -10.61
N ALA A 242 -25.22 -18.91 -10.00
CA ALA A 242 -24.24 -18.37 -9.07
C ALA A 242 -23.25 -17.47 -9.83
N ARG A 243 -22.87 -16.35 -9.21
CA ARG A 243 -21.75 -15.52 -9.68
C ARG A 243 -20.49 -16.02 -8.99
N CYS A 244 -19.45 -16.31 -9.77
CA CYS A 244 -18.24 -16.90 -9.24
C CYS A 244 -16.97 -16.23 -9.76
N VAL A 245 -15.93 -16.19 -8.93
CA VAL A 245 -14.59 -15.72 -9.28
C VAL A 245 -13.56 -16.74 -8.82
N THR A 246 -12.53 -16.96 -9.62
CA THR A 246 -11.36 -17.76 -9.22
C THR A 246 -10.32 -16.84 -8.59
N CYS A 247 -10.00 -17.07 -7.32
CA CYS A 247 -9.08 -16.23 -6.58
C CYS A 247 -7.62 -16.55 -6.96
N PRO A 248 -6.77 -15.54 -7.25
CA PRO A 248 -5.43 -15.80 -7.74
C PRO A 248 -4.52 -16.44 -6.69
N HIS A 249 -4.68 -16.06 -5.42
CA HIS A 249 -3.83 -16.53 -4.33
C HIS A 249 -3.99 -18.03 -4.04
N ASP A 250 -5.08 -18.69 -4.41
CA ASP A 250 -5.23 -20.13 -4.13
C ASP A 250 -5.82 -20.95 -5.28
N GLY A 251 -6.15 -20.29 -6.40
CA GLY A 251 -6.78 -20.91 -7.56
C GLY A 251 -8.19 -21.41 -7.29
N GLN A 252 -8.77 -21.11 -6.12
CA GLN A 252 -10.07 -21.63 -5.74
C GLN A 252 -11.20 -20.73 -6.23
N ARG A 253 -12.30 -21.36 -6.61
CA ARG A 253 -13.51 -20.68 -7.06
C ARG A 253 -14.35 -20.27 -5.86
N ARG A 254 -14.75 -19.00 -5.80
CA ARG A 254 -15.68 -18.44 -4.81
C ARG A 254 -16.96 -18.05 -5.49
N CYS A 255 -18.09 -18.40 -4.89
CA CYS A 255 -19.39 -18.17 -5.49
C CYS A 255 -20.37 -17.54 -4.50
N VAL A 256 -21.23 -16.65 -5.01
CA VAL A 256 -22.45 -16.19 -4.34
C VAL A 256 -23.65 -16.56 -5.19
N ARG A 257 -24.76 -16.90 -4.52
CA ARG A 257 -26.04 -17.19 -5.17
C ARG A 257 -26.68 -15.91 -5.71
N ALA A 258 -27.74 -16.04 -6.50
CA ALA A 258 -28.47 -14.90 -7.06
C ALA A 258 -28.99 -13.91 -5.98
N ASN A 259 -29.27 -14.40 -4.77
CA ASN A 259 -29.68 -13.58 -3.63
C ASN A 259 -28.51 -12.99 -2.82
N GLY A 260 -27.28 -13.08 -3.32
CA GLY A 260 -26.06 -12.60 -2.65
C GLY A 260 -25.53 -13.51 -1.54
N SER A 261 -26.24 -14.58 -1.16
CA SER A 261 -25.75 -15.47 -0.10
C SER A 261 -24.55 -16.30 -0.55
N PRO A 262 -23.56 -16.56 0.34
CA PRO A 262 -22.41 -17.41 0.05
C PRO A 262 -22.82 -18.80 -0.41
N ASP A 263 -22.17 -19.32 -1.45
CA ASP A 263 -22.27 -20.72 -1.80
C ASP A 263 -21.25 -21.54 -0.99
N CYS A 264 -21.72 -22.13 0.10
CA CYS A 264 -20.92 -22.96 1.01
C CYS A 264 -20.60 -24.36 0.48
N SER A 265 -20.91 -24.66 -0.80
CA SER A 265 -20.56 -25.94 -1.41
C SER A 265 -19.14 -25.99 -1.95
N ALA A 266 -18.56 -24.83 -2.29
CA ALA A 266 -17.16 -24.72 -2.67
C ALA A 266 -16.32 -24.79 -1.39
N GLY A 267 -15.41 -25.76 -1.30
CA GLY A 267 -14.59 -26.03 -0.12
C GLY A 267 -14.00 -24.75 0.50
N GLY A 268 -14.10 -24.62 1.82
CA GLY A 268 -13.53 -23.49 2.54
C GLY A 268 -12.02 -23.50 2.40
N GLY A 269 -11.45 -22.48 1.76
CA GLY A 269 -10.01 -22.25 1.80
C GLY A 269 -9.52 -22.11 3.24
N ARG A 270 -8.24 -22.39 3.48
CA ARG A 270 -7.63 -22.23 4.81
C ARG A 270 -7.82 -20.77 5.27
N LEU A 271 -8.57 -20.59 6.36
CA LEU A 271 -8.76 -19.29 6.98
C LEU A 271 -7.43 -18.75 7.53
N LEU A 272 -7.27 -17.44 7.53
CA LEU A 272 -6.20 -16.80 8.27
C LEU A 272 -6.57 -16.87 9.76
N GLY A 273 -5.57 -16.96 10.64
CA GLY A 273 -5.78 -16.71 12.06
C GLY A 273 -6.27 -15.28 12.32
N VAL A 274 -5.91 -14.34 11.45
CA VAL A 274 -6.31 -12.94 11.55
C VAL A 274 -7.66 -12.63 10.88
N ARG A 275 -8.39 -11.67 11.47
CA ARG A 275 -9.62 -11.10 10.86
C ARG A 275 -9.27 -9.87 10.03
N LEU A 276 -9.61 -9.92 8.75
CA LEU A 276 -9.52 -8.79 7.83
C LEU A 276 -10.80 -7.95 7.92
N GLY A 277 -10.65 -6.63 7.90
CA GLY A 277 -11.72 -5.66 7.93
C GLY A 277 -11.48 -4.53 6.94
N LEU A 278 -12.49 -3.68 6.83
CA LEU A 278 -12.53 -2.51 5.97
C LEU A 278 -12.80 -1.27 6.82
N ASP A 279 -12.04 -0.21 6.62
CA ASP A 279 -12.24 1.05 7.34
C ASP A 279 -13.43 1.84 6.77
N TYR A 280 -14.64 1.51 7.22
CA TYR A 280 -15.84 2.27 6.90
C TYR A 280 -15.98 3.58 7.70
N SER A 281 -15.06 3.87 8.62
CA SER A 281 -15.16 5.08 9.45
C SER A 281 -14.72 6.34 8.71
N LEU A 282 -13.92 6.19 7.65
CA LEU A 282 -13.27 7.27 6.91
C LEU A 282 -12.43 8.21 7.82
N ARG A 283 -12.02 7.70 8.99
CA ARG A 283 -11.16 8.42 9.94
C ARG A 283 -9.71 7.98 9.83
N LEU A 284 -9.45 6.72 9.48
CA LEU A 284 -8.08 6.27 9.26
C LEU A 284 -7.68 6.51 7.80
N PHE A 285 -8.51 6.05 6.87
CA PHE A 285 -8.22 6.05 5.44
C PHE A 285 -9.33 6.68 4.59
N GLU A 286 -8.94 7.42 3.55
CA GLU A 286 -9.85 7.93 2.51
C GLU A 286 -9.26 7.72 1.12
N ASN A 287 -10.06 7.23 0.16
CA ASN A 287 -9.66 7.04 -1.22
C ASN A 287 -10.41 8.03 -2.11
N MET A 288 -9.71 9.01 -2.68
CA MET A 288 -10.32 10.19 -3.31
C MET A 288 -11.10 9.89 -4.60
N PHE A 289 -10.84 8.76 -5.27
CA PHE A 289 -11.60 8.40 -6.46
C PHE A 289 -13.06 8.11 -6.13
N LYS A 290 -13.94 9.04 -6.53
CA LYS A 290 -15.39 9.00 -6.25
C LYS A 290 -15.73 9.05 -4.75
N ALA A 291 -14.86 9.65 -3.94
CA ALA A 291 -15.09 9.87 -2.52
C ALA A 291 -16.27 10.82 -2.21
N GLY A 292 -16.80 11.50 -3.24
CA GLY A 292 -17.80 12.53 -3.05
C GLY A 292 -17.20 13.83 -2.54
N ALA A 293 -18.06 14.69 -1.98
CA ALA A 293 -17.68 16.06 -1.68
C ALA A 293 -16.90 16.18 -0.36
N HIS A 294 -15.76 16.86 -0.43
CA HIS A 294 -14.93 17.22 0.71
C HIS A 294 -14.91 18.73 0.91
N ARG A 295 -14.43 19.18 2.07
CA ARG A 295 -14.11 20.57 2.37
C ARG A 295 -12.79 20.65 3.10
N LEU A 296 -12.06 21.73 2.88
CA LEU A 296 -10.85 22.05 3.62
C LEU A 296 -11.23 22.92 4.82
N GLU A 297 -11.02 22.44 6.03
CA GLU A 297 -11.27 23.16 7.28
C GLU A 297 -9.98 23.20 8.09
N GLY A 298 -9.44 24.40 8.33
CA GLY A 298 -8.20 24.55 9.11
C GLY A 298 -7.01 23.77 8.54
N GLY A 299 -6.87 23.72 7.21
CA GLY A 299 -5.82 22.95 6.54
C GLY A 299 -6.05 21.44 6.51
N THR A 300 -7.20 20.96 6.98
CA THR A 300 -7.52 19.54 7.03
C THR A 300 -8.73 19.21 6.15
N LEU A 301 -8.61 18.18 5.34
CA LEU A 301 -9.67 17.61 4.53
C LEU A 301 -10.70 16.91 5.43
N ARG A 302 -11.96 17.30 5.27
CA ARG A 302 -13.10 16.74 5.97
C ARG A 302 -14.18 16.29 4.98
N HIS A 303 -14.67 15.08 5.16
CA HIS A 303 -15.76 14.52 4.36
C HIS A 303 -17.06 15.25 4.68
N ARG A 304 -17.76 15.79 3.67
CA ARG A 304 -18.92 16.68 3.93
C ARG A 304 -20.11 15.99 4.58
N SER A 305 -20.45 14.78 4.15
CA SER A 305 -21.65 14.08 4.66
C SER A 305 -21.43 13.45 6.04
N SER A 306 -20.32 12.73 6.25
CA SER A 306 -20.02 12.06 7.51
C SER A 306 -19.36 12.97 8.55
N GLY A 307 -18.78 14.09 8.12
CA GLY A 307 -17.95 14.95 8.96
C GLY A 307 -16.63 14.30 9.39
N ALA A 308 -16.26 13.14 8.82
CA ALA A 308 -15.04 12.43 9.13
C ALA A 308 -13.80 13.19 8.63
N THR A 309 -12.69 13.02 9.35
CA THR A 309 -11.40 13.61 9.05
C THR A 309 -10.38 12.49 8.89
N PRO A 310 -10.08 12.05 7.67
CA PRO A 310 -9.17 10.93 7.44
C PRO A 310 -7.73 11.30 7.77
N LEU A 311 -6.96 10.37 8.34
CA LEU A 311 -5.55 10.62 8.66
C LEU A 311 -4.60 10.36 7.47
N ALA A 312 -4.99 9.49 6.55
CA ALA A 312 -4.27 9.22 5.32
C ALA A 312 -5.24 9.27 4.12
N VAL A 313 -4.92 10.13 3.15
CA VAL A 313 -5.75 10.44 1.99
C VAL A 313 -5.04 9.97 0.72
N HIS A 314 -5.59 8.97 0.06
CA HIS A 314 -5.04 8.35 -1.13
C HIS A 314 -5.66 8.92 -2.40
N PHE A 315 -4.82 9.47 -3.27
CA PHE A 315 -5.23 10.01 -4.56
C PHE A 315 -5.24 8.90 -5.63
N ASN A 316 -6.06 7.87 -5.42
CA ASN A 316 -6.09 6.70 -6.29
C ASN A 316 -6.66 6.98 -7.69
N GLY A 317 -6.21 6.22 -8.69
CA GLY A 317 -6.77 6.25 -10.04
C GLY A 317 -6.80 7.65 -10.68
N PRO A 318 -7.91 8.04 -11.33
CA PRO A 318 -8.06 9.37 -11.95
C PRO A 318 -8.03 10.54 -10.97
N ALA A 319 -8.15 10.30 -9.66
CA ALA A 319 -8.11 11.36 -8.66
C ALA A 319 -6.78 12.13 -8.69
N LYS A 320 -5.69 11.47 -9.08
CA LYS A 320 -4.37 12.10 -9.33
C LYS A 320 -4.48 13.33 -10.23
N VAL A 321 -5.10 13.15 -11.39
CA VAL A 321 -5.18 14.19 -12.43
C VAL A 321 -6.25 15.23 -12.09
N VAL A 322 -7.40 14.78 -11.57
CA VAL A 322 -8.52 15.67 -11.23
C VAL A 322 -8.15 16.59 -10.07
N HIS A 323 -7.46 16.08 -9.06
CA HIS A 323 -7.01 16.89 -7.95
C HIS A 323 -5.82 17.78 -8.32
N ASP A 324 -4.89 17.33 -9.16
CA ASP A 324 -3.82 18.21 -9.66
C ASP A 324 -4.39 19.43 -10.38
N ALA A 325 -5.41 19.24 -11.24
CA ALA A 325 -6.08 20.34 -11.94
C ALA A 325 -6.91 21.24 -11.01
N GLY A 326 -7.65 20.66 -10.05
CA GLY A 326 -8.49 21.40 -9.11
C GLY A 326 -7.72 22.15 -8.02
N TRP A 327 -6.56 21.63 -7.61
CA TRP A 327 -5.69 22.23 -6.60
C TRP A 327 -4.58 23.09 -7.21
N ARG A 328 -4.55 23.22 -8.55
CA ARG A 328 -3.49 23.91 -9.30
C ARG A 328 -2.10 23.41 -8.94
N LEU A 329 -1.97 22.11 -8.66
CA LEU A 329 -0.66 21.51 -8.44
C LEU A 329 0.11 21.56 -9.77
N PRO A 330 1.40 21.96 -9.78
CA PRO A 330 2.18 22.04 -11.01
C PRO A 330 2.18 20.68 -11.70
N GLN A 331 1.67 20.60 -12.93
CA GLN A 331 1.66 19.35 -13.69
C GLN A 331 3.09 18.96 -14.10
N TRP A 332 3.53 17.76 -13.72
CA TRP A 332 4.77 17.18 -14.24
C TRP A 332 4.50 16.48 -15.58
N GLY A 333 5.12 16.97 -16.66
CA GLY A 333 5.25 16.20 -17.91
C GLY A 333 4.76 16.84 -19.22
N GLY A 334 4.65 18.18 -19.33
CA GLY A 334 4.11 18.82 -20.54
C GLY A 334 4.83 20.06 -21.09
N LYS A 335 6.15 20.21 -20.89
CA LYS A 335 7.03 21.38 -21.27
C LYS A 335 6.81 22.68 -20.47
N PRO A 336 7.79 23.62 -20.44
CA PRO A 336 9.19 23.49 -20.05
C PRO A 336 9.35 23.68 -18.53
N ASP A 337 10.11 22.79 -17.88
CA ASP A 337 10.85 22.86 -16.60
C ASP A 337 10.35 23.75 -15.43
N MET A 338 9.08 24.15 -15.36
CA MET A 338 8.58 25.07 -14.32
C MET A 338 8.66 24.50 -12.90
N PRO A 339 8.39 23.21 -12.63
CA PRO A 339 8.58 22.62 -11.31
C PRO A 339 10.06 22.57 -10.90
N ARG A 340 10.97 22.36 -11.87
CA ARG A 340 12.41 22.42 -11.63
C ARG A 340 12.85 23.85 -11.34
N GLN A 341 12.37 24.83 -12.10
CA GLN A 341 12.69 26.25 -11.93
C GLN A 341 12.10 26.83 -10.63
N LEU A 342 10.86 26.46 -10.28
CA LEU A 342 10.21 26.88 -9.03
C LEU A 342 10.90 26.23 -7.82
N ARG A 343 11.27 24.94 -7.93
CA ARG A 343 12.11 24.27 -6.95
C ARG A 343 13.49 24.92 -6.82
N ASP A 344 14.18 25.17 -7.93
CA ASP A 344 15.52 25.74 -7.93
C ASP A 344 15.48 27.17 -7.37
N ALA A 345 14.40 27.93 -7.62
CA ALA A 345 14.14 29.24 -7.02
C ALA A 345 13.85 29.15 -5.51
N LEU A 346 13.00 28.23 -5.05
CA LEU A 346 12.71 28.00 -3.63
C LEU A 346 13.93 27.49 -2.86
N CYS A 347 14.70 26.59 -3.47
CA CYS A 347 15.95 26.11 -2.89
C CYS A 347 16.98 27.24 -2.85
N ALA A 348 17.11 28.05 -3.90
CA ALA A 348 18.02 29.19 -3.91
C ALA A 348 17.61 30.29 -2.92
N SER A 349 16.32 30.42 -2.61
CA SER A 349 15.82 31.44 -1.66
C SER A 349 16.04 31.08 -0.20
N LEU A 350 16.24 29.81 0.14
CA LEU A 350 16.55 29.40 1.51
C LEU A 350 18.02 29.72 1.87
N PRO A 351 18.32 30.23 3.08
CA PRO A 351 19.68 30.27 3.58
C PRO A 351 20.33 28.87 3.61
N ALA A 352 21.64 28.80 3.40
CA ALA A 352 22.37 27.51 3.38
C ALA A 352 22.20 26.68 4.65
N ALA A 353 22.10 27.35 5.81
CA ALA A 353 21.87 26.72 7.10
C ALA A 353 20.47 26.07 7.19
N GLU A 354 19.45 26.72 6.64
CA GLU A 354 18.07 26.22 6.62
C GLU A 354 17.92 25.03 5.68
N ARG A 355 18.57 25.07 4.50
CA ARG A 355 18.69 23.90 3.62
C ARG A 355 19.38 22.74 4.32
N ALA A 356 20.52 22.98 4.97
CA ALA A 356 21.24 21.93 5.70
C ALA A 356 20.41 21.34 6.86
N ALA A 357 19.64 22.17 7.57
CA ALA A 357 18.75 21.72 8.63
C ALA A 357 17.57 20.90 8.09
N ALA A 358 16.97 21.34 6.98
CA ALA A 358 15.90 20.61 6.30
C ALA A 358 16.42 19.25 5.77
N ASP A 359 17.59 19.24 5.15
CA ASP A 359 18.28 18.05 4.67
C ASP A 359 18.61 17.08 5.82
N ALA A 360 19.10 17.60 6.96
CA ALA A 360 19.39 16.79 8.14
C ALA A 360 18.11 16.21 8.76
N ARG A 361 17.00 16.96 8.77
CA ARG A 361 15.68 16.46 9.20
C ARG A 361 15.18 15.37 8.26
N PHE A 362 15.22 15.60 6.95
CA PHE A 362 14.82 14.60 5.95
C PHE A 362 15.62 13.32 6.07
N ALA A 363 16.95 13.43 6.12
CA ALA A 363 17.83 12.28 6.27
C ALA A 363 17.60 11.52 7.58
N SER A 364 17.22 12.21 8.67
CA SER A 364 16.92 11.55 9.95
C SER A 364 15.50 10.97 10.03
N HIS A 365 14.55 11.41 9.20
CA HIS A 365 13.14 11.01 9.28
C HIS A 365 12.71 10.05 8.18
N VAL A 366 13.31 10.14 6.99
CA VAL A 366 12.98 9.29 5.85
C VAL A 366 14.08 8.27 5.63
N THR A 367 13.70 7.00 5.49
CA THR A 367 14.64 5.93 5.15
C THR A 367 14.35 5.39 3.76
N PHE A 368 15.35 5.48 2.88
CA PHE A 368 15.33 4.84 1.57
C PHE A 368 16.13 3.55 1.64
N LEU A 369 15.49 2.44 1.30
CA LEU A 369 16.11 1.13 1.25
C LEU A 369 16.14 0.64 -0.19
N ASP A 370 17.31 0.20 -0.63
CA ASP A 370 17.45 -0.46 -1.93
C ASP A 370 16.68 -1.80 -1.95
N PRO A 371 16.54 -2.46 -3.12
CA PRO A 371 15.93 -3.78 -3.22
C PRO A 371 16.52 -4.88 -2.31
N THR A 372 17.73 -4.67 -1.78
CA THR A 372 18.41 -5.56 -0.83
C THR A 372 18.34 -5.05 0.62
N PHE A 373 17.49 -4.06 0.88
CA PHE A 373 17.24 -3.45 2.18
C PHE A 373 18.45 -2.77 2.82
N ARG A 374 19.41 -2.35 2.01
CA ARG A 374 20.50 -1.49 2.47
C ARG A 374 20.07 -0.04 2.38
N ARG A 375 20.47 0.74 3.39
CA ARG A 375 20.19 2.17 3.41
C ARG A 375 20.93 2.84 2.28
N VAL A 376 20.18 3.55 1.45
CA VAL A 376 20.74 4.36 0.37
C VAL A 376 21.05 5.75 0.93
N SER A 377 22.27 6.23 0.69
CA SER A 377 22.70 7.61 0.98
C SER A 377 22.89 8.43 -0.30
N GLY A 378 23.18 7.79 -1.43
CA GLY A 378 23.36 8.43 -2.75
C GLY A 378 22.07 8.52 -3.58
N GLY A 379 21.98 9.47 -4.52
CA GLY A 379 20.83 9.61 -5.43
C GLY A 379 19.54 10.17 -4.81
N ILE A 380 19.54 10.43 -3.49
CA ILE A 380 18.43 11.06 -2.76
C ILE A 380 18.55 12.60 -2.81
N GLY A 381 19.74 13.15 -3.11
CA GLY A 381 19.97 14.60 -3.12
C GLY A 381 18.99 15.38 -4.01
N HIS A 382 18.53 14.79 -5.11
CA HIS A 382 17.49 15.38 -5.97
C HIS A 382 16.09 15.35 -5.36
N LEU A 383 15.74 14.33 -4.55
CA LEU A 383 14.50 14.32 -3.78
C LEU A 383 14.57 15.30 -2.60
N ASN A 384 15.72 15.41 -1.96
CA ASN A 384 15.92 16.29 -0.82
C ASN A 384 15.57 17.74 -1.18
N SER A 385 16.18 18.27 -2.24
CA SER A 385 15.89 19.62 -2.73
C SER A 385 14.49 19.77 -3.33
N THR A 386 13.94 18.74 -3.96
CA THR A 386 12.61 18.82 -4.59
C THR A 386 11.46 18.76 -3.60
N CYS A 387 11.57 17.92 -2.56
CA CYS A 387 10.50 17.71 -1.61
C CYS A 387 10.53 18.71 -0.43
N LEU A 388 11.70 19.24 -0.06
CA LEU A 388 11.86 20.11 1.13
C LEU A 388 11.54 21.58 0.94
N GLY A 389 11.37 22.07 -0.30
CA GLY A 389 10.96 23.46 -0.53
C GLY A 389 9.62 23.85 0.13
N VAL A 390 8.85 22.87 0.61
CA VAL A 390 7.55 23.06 1.28
C VAL A 390 7.65 23.10 2.81
N VAL A 391 8.72 22.59 3.43
CA VAL A 391 8.80 22.41 4.90
C VAL A 391 9.60 23.52 5.60
N ALA A 392 10.32 24.34 4.83
CA ALA A 392 11.15 25.43 5.36
C ALA A 392 10.45 26.81 5.36
N ALA A 393 9.15 26.86 5.05
CA ALA A 393 8.29 28.04 5.20
C ALA A 393 7.21 27.74 6.24
#